data_AF-Q2NSV5-F1
#
_entry.id   AF-Q2NSV5-F1
#
_cell.length_a   1.000
_cell.length_b   1.000
_cell.length_c   1.000
_cell.angle_alpha   90.00
_cell.angle_beta   90.00
_cell.angle_gamma   90.00
#
_symmetry.space_group_name_H-M   'P 1'
#
loop_
_entity.id
_entity.type
_entity.pdbx_description
1 polymer ?
#
loop_
_entity_poly.entity_id
_entity_poly.type
_entity_poly.pdbx_seq_one_letter_code
_entity_poly.pdbx_strand_id
1 'polypeptide(L)'
;MRKAKNAVVMQKQQYNINKLQKRLRRHVGQAIADYAMIEEGDRIMVCLSGGKDSYTLLEILRNLQQSAPVNFSLVAVNLDQKQPGFPAHVLPEYLAAQGVEYHIVTEDTYHIVKDKIPEGKTTCSLCSRLRRGILYRTATELGATRIALGHHQDDILQTLFLNMFYGGKLKGMPPKLMSDDGKHIVIRPLAYCREKDIARFAQARQFPIIPCNLCGSQPNLQRQVIGDMLRDWDKRYPGRSETLFRAMQNVVPSHLSDTHLFDFKGLMQGSAVVDGGDIAFDRESFPAQPAGWQDLMDDDLPVSSRNDNWTCSNCAEYAQSAPPTQQRKALTGPQARIAGAPVIPLATRHPPW
;
A
#
# COMPACT_ATOMS: atom_id res chain seq x y z
N MET A 1 -31.41 17.73 23.79
CA MET A 1 -29.95 17.94 23.60
C MET A 1 -29.14 16.67 23.33
N ARG A 2 -29.29 15.55 24.07
CA ARG A 2 -28.49 14.32 23.86
C ARG A 2 -28.63 13.69 22.45
N LYS A 3 -29.86 13.64 21.89
CA LYS A 3 -30.10 13.12 20.52
C LYS A 3 -29.37 13.92 19.43
N ALA A 4 -29.37 15.25 19.51
CA ALA A 4 -28.67 16.12 18.57
C ALA A 4 -27.14 15.96 18.67
N LYS A 5 -26.59 15.88 19.89
CA LYS A 5 -25.17 15.59 20.10
C LYS A 5 -24.78 14.23 19.50
N ASN A 6 -25.60 13.20 19.69
CA ASN A 6 -25.35 11.88 19.10
C ASN A 6 -25.37 11.91 17.57
N ALA A 7 -26.33 12.61 16.96
CA ALA A 7 -26.42 12.73 15.50
C ALA A 7 -25.17 13.40 14.90
N VAL A 8 -24.70 14.49 15.51
CA VAL A 8 -23.47 15.19 15.08
C VAL A 8 -22.24 14.28 15.20
N VAL A 9 -22.12 13.50 16.28
CA VAL A 9 -21.02 12.54 16.46
C VAL A 9 -21.04 11.45 15.39
N MET A 10 -22.22 10.89 15.07
CA MET A 10 -22.36 9.88 14.02
C MET A 10 -22.01 10.43 12.64
N GLN A 11 -22.43 11.66 12.31
CA GLN A 11 -22.07 12.32 11.05
C GLN A 11 -20.56 12.53 10.94
N LYS A 12 -19.89 13.00 12.00
CA LYS A 12 -18.43 13.19 12.03
C LYS A 12 -17.69 11.85 11.90
N GLN A 13 -18.18 10.80 12.54
CA GLN A 13 -17.62 9.45 12.40
C GLN A 13 -17.75 8.95 10.97
N GLN A 14 -18.94 9.02 10.37
CA GLN A 14 -19.16 8.58 8.99
C GLN A 14 -18.29 9.36 7.99
N TYR A 15 -18.16 10.68 8.17
CA TYR A 15 -17.29 11.53 7.36
C TYR A 15 -15.83 11.05 7.42
N ASN A 16 -15.32 10.79 8.63
CA ASN A 16 -13.96 10.30 8.83
C ASN A 16 -13.73 8.91 8.22
N ILE A 17 -14.72 8.02 8.26
CA ILE A 17 -14.64 6.70 7.62
C ILE A 17 -14.64 6.82 6.09
N ASN A 18 -15.46 7.72 5.52
CA ASN A 18 -15.45 7.99 4.08
C ASN A 18 -14.09 8.54 3.63
N LYS A 19 -13.49 9.47 4.40
CA LYS A 19 -12.13 9.99 4.14
C LYS A 19 -11.08 8.88 4.20
N LEU A 20 -11.15 8.00 5.21
CA LEU A 20 -10.26 6.85 5.35
C LEU A 20 -10.39 5.88 4.17
N GLN A 21 -11.60 5.52 3.76
CA GLN A 21 -11.82 4.65 2.60
C GLN A 21 -11.28 5.27 1.31
N LYS A 22 -11.52 6.57 1.08
CA LYS A 22 -10.96 7.30 -0.06
C LYS A 22 -9.42 7.24 -0.06
N ARG A 23 -8.79 7.41 1.11
CA ARG A 23 -7.32 7.31 1.26
C ARG A 23 -6.81 5.90 0.97
N LEU A 24 -7.42 4.86 1.54
CA LEU A 24 -7.06 3.47 1.26
C LEU A 24 -7.20 3.14 -0.23
N ARG A 25 -8.33 3.50 -0.86
CA ARG A 25 -8.55 3.32 -2.30
C ARG A 25 -7.49 4.04 -3.14
N ARG A 26 -7.12 5.27 -2.77
CA ARG A 26 -6.05 6.03 -3.44
C ARG A 26 -4.69 5.34 -3.30
N HIS A 27 -4.32 4.89 -2.10
CA HIS A 27 -3.04 4.23 -1.85
C HIS A 27 -2.95 2.89 -2.60
N VAL A 28 -4.02 2.10 -2.59
CA VAL A 28 -4.08 0.83 -3.33
C VAL A 28 -4.02 1.08 -4.83
N GLY A 29 -4.79 2.04 -5.36
CA GLY A 29 -4.73 2.41 -6.78
C GLY A 29 -3.34 2.87 -7.23
N GLN A 30 -2.67 3.70 -6.42
CA GLN A 30 -1.30 4.15 -6.70
C GLN A 30 -0.32 2.99 -6.68
N ALA A 31 -0.39 2.09 -5.68
CA ALA A 31 0.48 0.92 -5.64
C ALA A 31 0.24 -0.02 -6.83
N ILE A 32 -1.02 -0.20 -7.26
CA ILE A 32 -1.35 -0.99 -8.45
C ILE A 32 -0.72 -0.38 -9.69
N ALA A 33 -0.77 0.95 -9.85
CA ALA A 33 -0.17 1.66 -10.97
C ALA A 33 1.36 1.58 -10.95
N ASP A 34 2.01 1.97 -9.83
CA ASP A 34 3.46 2.06 -9.71
C ASP A 34 4.16 0.71 -9.93
N TYR A 35 3.50 -0.39 -9.59
CA TYR A 35 4.04 -1.75 -9.76
C TYR A 35 3.35 -2.58 -10.84
N ALA A 36 2.44 -1.99 -11.63
CA ALA A 36 1.64 -2.69 -12.64
C ALA A 36 1.02 -4.00 -12.11
N MET A 37 0.32 -3.95 -10.97
CA MET A 37 -0.17 -5.16 -10.27
C MET A 37 -1.42 -5.80 -10.88
N ILE A 38 -2.16 -5.09 -11.73
CA ILE A 38 -3.40 -5.57 -12.36
C ILE A 38 -3.41 -5.08 -13.82
N GLU A 39 -3.67 -6.00 -14.74
CA GLU A 39 -3.73 -5.78 -16.19
C GLU A 39 -5.07 -6.26 -16.77
N GLU A 40 -5.36 -5.90 -18.02
CA GLU A 40 -6.58 -6.30 -18.72
C GLU A 40 -6.72 -7.82 -18.78
N GLY A 41 -7.90 -8.32 -18.42
CA GLY A 41 -8.23 -9.74 -18.42
C GLY A 41 -7.72 -10.52 -17.20
N ASP A 42 -7.05 -9.87 -16.23
CA ASP A 42 -6.52 -10.57 -15.06
C ASP A 42 -7.63 -11.26 -14.25
N ARG A 43 -7.35 -12.49 -13.81
CA ARG A 43 -8.14 -13.19 -12.81
C ARG A 43 -7.36 -13.25 -11.51
N ILE A 44 -7.83 -12.49 -10.52
CA ILE A 44 -7.10 -12.26 -9.27
C ILE A 44 -7.67 -13.13 -8.17
N MET A 45 -6.87 -14.07 -7.69
CA MET A 45 -7.16 -14.84 -6.49
C MET A 45 -6.80 -14.02 -5.25
N VAL A 46 -7.80 -13.59 -4.48
CA VAL A 46 -7.61 -12.85 -3.23
C VAL A 46 -7.55 -13.83 -2.06
N CYS A 47 -6.38 -13.96 -1.42
CA CYS A 47 -6.20 -14.84 -0.27
C CYS A 47 -6.87 -14.26 0.99
N LEU A 48 -8.01 -14.81 1.37
CA LEU A 48 -8.80 -14.38 2.53
C LEU A 48 -8.50 -15.24 3.76
N SER A 49 -7.79 -14.67 4.74
CA SER A 49 -7.40 -15.38 5.97
C SER A 49 -8.40 -15.23 7.12
N GLY A 50 -9.39 -14.34 6.97
CA GLY A 50 -10.29 -13.93 8.06
C GLY A 50 -9.70 -12.84 8.97
N GLY A 51 -8.53 -12.29 8.63
CA GLY A 51 -7.92 -11.16 9.33
C GLY A 51 -8.29 -9.79 8.71
N LYS A 52 -8.08 -8.73 9.49
CA LYS A 52 -8.39 -7.32 9.14
C LYS A 52 -7.83 -6.91 7.77
N ASP A 53 -6.62 -7.36 7.48
CA ASP A 53 -5.88 -6.97 6.28
C ASP A 53 -6.46 -7.63 5.02
N SER A 54 -6.80 -8.92 5.12
CA SER A 54 -7.38 -9.68 4.00
C SER A 54 -8.79 -9.23 3.63
N TYR A 55 -9.62 -8.87 4.62
CA TYR A 55 -10.94 -8.27 4.37
C TYR A 55 -10.81 -6.90 3.72
N THR A 56 -9.92 -6.05 4.25
CA THR A 56 -9.68 -4.72 3.70
C THR A 56 -9.18 -4.80 2.26
N LEU A 57 -8.27 -5.73 1.95
CA LEU A 57 -7.80 -5.99 0.59
C LEU A 57 -8.97 -6.32 -0.35
N LEU A 58 -9.80 -7.31 0.01
CA LEU A 58 -10.94 -7.72 -0.81
C LEU A 58 -11.89 -6.56 -1.07
N GLU A 59 -12.28 -5.85 0.00
CA GLU A 59 -13.21 -4.73 -0.10
C GLU A 59 -12.66 -3.62 -1.00
N ILE A 60 -11.40 -3.19 -0.81
CA ILE A 60 -10.83 -2.11 -1.63
C ILE A 60 -10.68 -2.53 -3.10
N LEU A 61 -10.29 -3.78 -3.39
CA LEU A 61 -10.21 -4.27 -4.77
C LEU A 61 -11.58 -4.29 -5.47
N ARG A 62 -12.65 -4.70 -4.77
CA ARG A 62 -14.02 -4.66 -5.30
C ARG A 62 -14.48 -3.23 -5.58
N ASN A 63 -14.17 -2.29 -4.69
CA ASN A 63 -14.47 -0.88 -4.89
C ASN A 63 -13.70 -0.31 -6.11
N LEU A 64 -12.45 -0.72 -6.31
CA LEU A 64 -11.64 -0.32 -7.47
C LEU A 64 -12.18 -0.91 -8.77
N GLN A 65 -12.57 -2.20 -8.78
CA GLN A 65 -13.10 -2.92 -9.94
C GLN A 65 -14.24 -2.18 -10.65
N GLN A 66 -15.11 -1.49 -9.90
CA GLN A 66 -16.26 -0.73 -10.44
C GLN A 66 -15.87 0.51 -11.26
N SER A 67 -14.62 0.95 -11.15
CA SER A 67 -14.13 2.22 -11.72
C SER A 67 -12.78 2.09 -12.41
N ALA A 68 -12.28 0.86 -12.53
CA ALA A 68 -10.97 0.60 -13.08
C ALA A 68 -10.98 0.82 -14.61
N PRO A 69 -9.89 1.30 -15.20
CA PRO A 69 -9.76 1.44 -16.65
C PRO A 69 -9.54 0.10 -17.38
N VAL A 70 -9.42 -1.00 -16.63
CA VAL A 70 -9.18 -2.36 -17.15
C VAL A 70 -10.18 -3.33 -16.54
N ASN A 71 -10.58 -4.34 -17.31
CA ASN A 71 -11.44 -5.41 -16.83
C ASN A 71 -10.61 -6.48 -16.14
N PHE A 72 -10.94 -6.78 -14.88
CA PHE A 72 -10.37 -7.91 -14.15
C PHE A 72 -11.45 -8.57 -13.31
N SER A 73 -11.26 -9.84 -12.98
CA SER A 73 -12.17 -10.62 -12.12
C SER A 73 -11.51 -10.93 -10.77
N LEU A 74 -12.32 -11.09 -9.73
CA LEU A 74 -11.89 -11.42 -8.38
C LEU A 74 -12.50 -12.75 -7.96
N VAL A 75 -11.66 -13.65 -7.45
CA VAL A 75 -12.11 -14.86 -6.74
C VAL A 75 -11.47 -14.89 -5.35
N ALA A 76 -12.29 -14.91 -4.31
CA ALA A 76 -11.80 -15.00 -2.93
C ALA A 76 -11.50 -16.45 -2.55
N VAL A 77 -10.32 -16.72 -2.02
CA VAL A 77 -9.93 -18.06 -1.60
C VAL A 77 -9.56 -18.08 -0.13
N ASN A 78 -10.21 -18.96 0.62
CA ASN A 78 -9.84 -19.30 1.97
C ASN A 78 -9.30 -20.73 2.03
N LEU A 79 -8.31 -20.95 2.90
CA LEU A 79 -7.81 -22.27 3.24
C LEU A 79 -8.21 -22.61 4.68
N ASP A 80 -9.22 -23.49 4.81
CA ASP A 80 -9.55 -24.17 6.06
C ASP A 80 -8.50 -25.25 6.32
N GLN A 81 -7.67 -24.99 7.33
CA GLN A 81 -6.55 -25.85 7.72
C GLN A 81 -6.95 -26.96 8.71
N LYS A 82 -8.25 -27.12 8.99
CA LYS A 82 -8.81 -27.98 10.05
C LYS A 82 -8.24 -27.71 11.44
N GLN A 83 -8.02 -26.42 11.74
CA GLN A 83 -7.63 -26.02 13.09
C GLN A 83 -8.80 -26.23 14.07
N PRO A 84 -8.58 -26.85 15.24
CA PRO A 84 -9.62 -26.98 16.26
C PRO A 84 -10.21 -25.62 16.62
N GLY A 85 -11.54 -25.51 16.59
CA GLY A 85 -12.26 -24.28 16.90
C GLY A 85 -12.30 -23.24 15.78
N PHE A 86 -11.75 -23.52 14.59
CA PHE A 86 -11.89 -22.61 13.44
C PHE A 86 -13.37 -22.49 13.02
N PRO A 87 -13.93 -21.27 12.97
CA PRO A 87 -15.35 -21.09 12.64
C PRO A 87 -15.57 -21.14 11.13
N ALA A 88 -15.60 -22.36 10.57
CA ALA A 88 -15.61 -22.60 9.13
C ALA A 88 -16.78 -21.96 8.35
N HIS A 89 -17.86 -21.57 9.04
CA HIS A 89 -19.03 -20.92 8.44
C HIS A 89 -18.84 -19.41 8.19
N VAL A 90 -17.97 -18.73 8.95
CA VAL A 90 -17.87 -17.26 8.96
C VAL A 90 -17.48 -16.68 7.60
N LEU A 91 -16.45 -17.24 6.96
CA LEU A 91 -15.97 -16.73 5.66
C LEU A 91 -16.93 -17.06 4.50
N PRO A 92 -17.44 -18.30 4.36
CA PRO A 92 -18.45 -18.61 3.35
C PRO A 92 -19.70 -17.73 3.48
N GLU A 93 -20.25 -17.57 4.69
CA GLU A 93 -21.45 -16.75 4.90
C GLU A 93 -21.20 -15.28 4.56
N TYR A 94 -20.06 -14.73 4.99
CA TYR A 94 -19.66 -13.37 4.61
C TYR A 94 -19.55 -13.23 3.09
N LEU A 95 -18.83 -14.12 2.42
CA LEU A 95 -18.58 -14.04 0.98
C LEU A 95 -19.87 -14.20 0.15
N ALA A 96 -20.75 -15.13 0.55
CA ALA A 96 -22.06 -15.31 -0.04
C ALA A 96 -22.94 -14.06 0.12
N ALA A 97 -23.00 -13.48 1.34
CA ALA A 97 -23.74 -12.25 1.59
C ALA A 97 -23.19 -11.05 0.79
N GLN A 98 -21.89 -11.05 0.49
CA GLN A 98 -21.26 -10.04 -0.34
C GLN A 98 -21.45 -10.27 -1.85
N GLY A 99 -21.91 -11.44 -2.29
CA GLY A 99 -22.04 -11.77 -3.72
C GLY A 99 -20.68 -11.85 -4.45
N VAL A 100 -19.62 -12.26 -3.75
CA VAL A 100 -18.28 -12.42 -4.31
C VAL A 100 -18.10 -13.86 -4.75
N GLU A 101 -17.50 -14.11 -5.91
CA GLU A 101 -17.08 -15.47 -6.28
C GLU A 101 -16.04 -15.98 -5.27
N TYR A 102 -16.26 -17.16 -4.68
CA TYR A 102 -15.33 -17.70 -3.69
C TYR A 102 -15.12 -19.20 -3.77
N HIS A 103 -13.98 -19.65 -3.26
CA HIS A 103 -13.64 -21.06 -3.12
C HIS A 103 -13.03 -21.32 -1.73
N ILE A 104 -13.54 -22.34 -1.04
CA ILE A 104 -13.06 -22.76 0.28
C ILE A 104 -12.27 -24.05 0.10
N VAL A 105 -10.95 -23.94 0.18
CA VAL A 105 -10.05 -25.09 0.12
C VAL A 105 -9.97 -25.69 1.52
N THR A 106 -10.17 -27.01 1.62
CA THR A 106 -10.17 -27.72 2.90
C THR A 106 -9.05 -28.75 2.89
N GLU A 107 -8.00 -28.53 3.68
CA GLU A 107 -6.88 -29.46 3.84
C GLU A 107 -6.38 -29.45 5.28
N ASP A 108 -6.20 -30.64 5.87
CA ASP A 108 -5.76 -30.76 7.27
C ASP A 108 -4.25 -30.55 7.43
N THR A 109 -3.79 -29.32 7.19
CA THR A 109 -2.39 -28.96 7.44
C THR A 109 -2.11 -28.77 8.93
N TYR A 110 -3.14 -28.59 9.77
CA TYR A 110 -2.95 -28.42 11.20
C TYR A 110 -2.32 -29.66 11.84
N HIS A 111 -2.88 -30.85 11.60
CA HIS A 111 -2.31 -32.09 12.15
C HIS A 111 -0.91 -32.34 11.60
N ILE A 112 -0.68 -32.14 10.30
CA ILE A 112 0.65 -32.28 9.68
C ILE A 112 1.70 -31.41 10.40
N VAL A 113 1.34 -30.18 10.77
CA VAL A 113 2.27 -29.28 11.47
C VAL A 113 2.48 -29.71 12.92
N LYS A 114 1.43 -30.15 13.62
CA LYS A 114 1.53 -30.64 15.01
C LYS A 114 2.35 -31.93 15.11
N ASP A 115 2.21 -32.83 14.15
CA ASP A 115 2.94 -34.10 14.12
C ASP A 115 4.42 -33.89 13.81
N LYS A 116 4.76 -32.92 12.95
CA LYS A 116 6.14 -32.70 12.48
C LYS A 116 6.95 -31.74 13.34
N ILE A 117 6.31 -30.87 14.12
CA ILE A 117 6.99 -29.83 14.90
C ILE A 117 6.84 -30.14 16.39
N PRO A 118 7.95 -30.39 17.11
CA PRO A 118 7.92 -30.61 18.56
C PRO A 118 7.23 -29.46 19.30
N GLU A 119 6.58 -29.79 20.41
CA GLU A 119 5.91 -28.79 21.24
C GLU A 119 6.87 -27.70 21.71
N GLY A 120 6.39 -26.46 21.77
CA GLY A 120 7.20 -25.29 22.11
C GLY A 120 8.10 -24.74 20.99
N LYS A 121 8.21 -25.42 19.84
CA LYS A 121 8.90 -24.89 18.65
C LYS A 121 7.96 -24.06 17.77
N THR A 122 8.55 -23.19 16.94
CA THR A 122 7.80 -22.33 16.03
C THR A 122 7.15 -23.14 14.91
N THR A 123 5.82 -23.16 14.87
CA THR A 123 5.01 -23.85 13.84
C THR A 123 4.82 -23.02 12.55
N CYS A 124 4.96 -21.69 12.64
CA CYS A 124 4.63 -20.76 11.57
C CYS A 124 5.45 -20.97 10.28
N SER A 125 6.70 -21.43 10.37
CA SER A 125 7.56 -21.63 9.21
C SER A 125 7.04 -22.75 8.29
N LEU A 126 6.75 -23.92 8.86
CA LEU A 126 6.18 -25.05 8.12
C LEU A 126 4.76 -24.76 7.68
N CYS A 127 3.92 -24.22 8.57
CA CYS A 127 2.55 -23.82 8.24
C CYS A 127 2.51 -22.86 7.04
N SER A 128 3.34 -21.81 7.05
CA SER A 128 3.38 -20.84 5.94
C SER A 128 3.81 -21.46 4.61
N ARG A 129 4.72 -22.45 4.63
CA ARG A 129 5.16 -23.17 3.42
C ARG A 129 4.03 -24.05 2.86
N LEU A 130 3.35 -24.81 3.71
CA LEU A 130 2.22 -25.66 3.31
C LEU A 130 1.08 -24.82 2.74
N ARG A 131 0.66 -23.76 3.46
CA ARG A 131 -0.40 -22.84 2.99
C ARG A 131 -0.08 -22.25 1.62
N ARG A 132 1.17 -21.83 1.40
CA ARG A 132 1.58 -21.26 0.11
C ARG A 132 1.47 -22.28 -1.01
N GLY A 133 1.96 -23.50 -0.81
CA GLY A 133 1.88 -24.56 -1.82
C GLY A 133 0.44 -24.87 -2.24
N ILE A 134 -0.46 -24.95 -1.26
CA ILE A 134 -1.88 -25.20 -1.48
C ILE A 134 -2.53 -24.04 -2.24
N LEU A 135 -2.30 -22.81 -1.78
CA LEU A 135 -2.87 -21.61 -2.43
C LEU A 135 -2.37 -21.45 -3.86
N TYR A 136 -1.11 -21.75 -4.16
CA TYR A 136 -0.55 -21.59 -5.51
C TYR A 136 -1.06 -22.69 -6.46
N ARG A 137 -1.22 -23.92 -5.96
CA ARG A 137 -1.93 -24.98 -6.69
C ARG A 137 -3.37 -24.54 -7.00
N THR A 138 -4.08 -24.06 -5.99
CA THR A 138 -5.47 -23.58 -6.12
C THR A 138 -5.56 -22.44 -7.15
N ALA A 139 -4.61 -21.49 -7.13
CA ALA A 139 -4.55 -20.41 -8.11
C ALA A 139 -4.43 -20.95 -9.55
N THR A 140 -3.65 -22.01 -9.75
CA THR A 140 -3.54 -22.69 -11.05
C THR A 140 -4.86 -23.33 -11.46
N GLU A 141 -5.50 -24.08 -10.56
CA GLU A 141 -6.76 -24.79 -10.81
C GLU A 141 -7.91 -23.82 -11.14
N LEU A 142 -7.91 -22.63 -10.51
CA LEU A 142 -8.91 -21.59 -10.75
C LEU A 142 -8.59 -20.68 -11.95
N GLY A 143 -7.48 -20.91 -12.65
CA GLY A 143 -7.03 -20.08 -13.77
C GLY A 143 -6.68 -18.63 -13.35
N ALA A 144 -6.24 -18.42 -12.11
CA ALA A 144 -5.84 -17.10 -11.64
C ALA A 144 -4.44 -16.73 -12.14
N THR A 145 -4.31 -15.56 -12.75
CA THR A 145 -3.04 -14.98 -13.20
C THR A 145 -2.31 -14.22 -12.08
N ARG A 146 -3.08 -13.72 -11.09
CA ARG A 146 -2.58 -12.95 -9.96
C ARG A 146 -2.99 -13.56 -8.63
N ILE A 147 -2.07 -13.55 -7.66
CA ILE A 147 -2.33 -13.94 -6.27
C ILE A 147 -2.18 -12.70 -5.37
N ALA A 148 -3.29 -12.19 -4.85
CA ALA A 148 -3.30 -11.01 -4.00
C ALA A 148 -3.22 -11.37 -2.51
N LEU A 149 -2.23 -10.80 -1.82
CA LEU A 149 -1.98 -11.03 -0.40
C LEU A 149 -2.17 -9.73 0.40
N GLY A 150 -2.76 -9.83 1.60
CA GLY A 150 -3.07 -8.69 2.48
C GLY A 150 -1.86 -8.09 3.22
N HIS A 151 -0.64 -8.18 2.67
CA HIS A 151 0.53 -7.57 3.30
C HIS A 151 0.56 -6.07 3.01
N HIS A 152 0.82 -5.26 4.05
CA HIS A 152 0.76 -3.81 3.97
C HIS A 152 2.11 -3.12 4.19
N GLN A 153 2.15 -1.79 4.20
CA GLN A 153 3.40 -1.00 4.30
C GLN A 153 4.24 -1.41 5.52
N ASP A 154 3.62 -1.51 6.70
CA ASP A 154 4.31 -1.86 7.93
C ASP A 154 4.87 -3.30 7.89
N ASP A 155 4.25 -4.26 7.18
CA ASP A 155 4.80 -5.61 6.99
C ASP A 155 6.09 -5.58 6.16
N ILE A 156 6.09 -4.77 5.09
CA ILE A 156 7.23 -4.59 4.20
C ILE A 156 8.41 -4.01 5.00
N LEU A 157 8.16 -3.00 5.84
CA LEU A 157 9.15 -2.40 6.73
C LEU A 157 9.63 -3.37 7.81
N GLN A 158 8.73 -4.11 8.45
CA GLN A 158 9.13 -5.14 9.42
C GLN A 158 10.07 -6.16 8.77
N THR A 159 9.74 -6.63 7.57
CA THR A 159 10.61 -7.54 6.82
C THR A 159 11.94 -6.90 6.46
N LEU A 160 11.99 -5.61 6.09
CA LEU A 160 13.23 -4.88 5.86
C LEU A 160 14.14 -4.93 7.10
N PHE A 161 13.65 -4.48 8.25
CA PHE A 161 14.42 -4.44 9.48
C PHE A 161 14.80 -5.83 9.99
N LEU A 162 13.93 -6.83 9.86
CA LEU A 162 14.29 -8.22 10.19
C LEU A 162 15.49 -8.70 9.36
N ASN A 163 15.53 -8.39 8.06
CA ASN A 163 16.68 -8.77 7.22
C ASN A 163 17.93 -7.94 7.54
N MET A 164 17.81 -6.66 7.88
CA MET A 164 18.96 -5.85 8.27
C MET A 164 19.57 -6.29 9.61
N PHE A 165 18.74 -6.50 10.63
CA PHE A 165 19.22 -6.88 11.97
C PHE A 165 19.70 -8.33 12.07
N TYR A 166 19.07 -9.26 11.35
CA TYR A 166 19.33 -10.69 11.53
C TYR A 166 19.78 -11.41 10.26
N GLY A 167 19.48 -10.88 9.08
CA GLY A 167 19.77 -11.52 7.80
C GLY A 167 21.01 -10.98 7.08
N GLY A 168 21.57 -9.85 7.53
CA GLY A 168 22.67 -9.16 6.84
C GLY A 168 22.31 -8.70 5.43
N LYS A 169 21.02 -8.39 5.16
CA LYS A 169 20.53 -8.03 3.82
C LYS A 169 19.64 -6.80 3.86
N LEU A 170 19.85 -5.88 2.92
CA LEU A 170 18.93 -4.78 2.64
C LEU A 170 17.77 -5.30 1.77
N LYS A 171 16.81 -5.99 2.40
CA LYS A 171 15.72 -6.68 1.69
C LYS A 171 14.39 -6.55 2.43
N GLY A 172 13.43 -5.89 1.79
CA GLY A 172 12.03 -5.88 2.21
C GLY A 172 11.19 -7.00 1.58
N MET A 173 9.88 -6.87 1.70
CA MET A 173 8.92 -7.70 0.98
C MET A 173 8.51 -6.96 -0.32
N PRO A 174 8.71 -7.55 -1.51
CA PRO A 174 8.45 -6.81 -2.75
C PRO A 174 6.94 -6.67 -3.01
N PRO A 175 6.46 -5.50 -3.48
CA PRO A 175 5.04 -5.28 -3.77
C PRO A 175 4.48 -6.18 -4.88
N LYS A 176 5.29 -6.56 -5.85
CA LYS A 176 5.01 -7.51 -6.93
C LYS A 176 6.19 -8.46 -7.08
N LEU A 177 5.93 -9.77 -7.21
CA LEU A 177 6.98 -10.76 -7.48
C LEU A 177 6.43 -11.92 -8.34
N MET A 178 7.31 -12.60 -9.05
CA MET A 178 7.02 -13.86 -9.75
C MET A 178 7.12 -15.03 -8.77
N SER A 179 6.19 -15.99 -8.82
CA SER A 179 6.29 -17.25 -8.07
C SER A 179 7.52 -18.04 -8.51
N ASP A 180 8.04 -18.90 -7.63
CA ASP A 180 9.28 -19.65 -7.90
C ASP A 180 9.17 -20.59 -9.11
N ASP A 181 7.96 -21.03 -9.45
CA ASP A 181 7.64 -21.86 -10.62
C ASP A 181 7.28 -21.06 -11.89
N GLY A 182 7.31 -19.73 -11.82
CA GLY A 182 7.04 -18.84 -12.95
C GLY A 182 5.58 -18.77 -13.41
N LYS A 183 4.64 -19.38 -12.67
CA LYS A 183 3.24 -19.51 -13.12
C LYS A 183 2.34 -18.37 -12.68
N HIS A 184 2.65 -17.67 -11.59
CA HIS A 184 1.77 -16.67 -10.99
C HIS A 184 2.55 -15.42 -10.61
N ILE A 185 1.90 -14.28 -10.75
CA ILE A 185 2.39 -13.03 -10.18
C ILE A 185 1.71 -12.82 -8.81
N VAL A 186 2.52 -12.71 -7.77
CA VAL A 186 2.07 -12.42 -6.41
C VAL A 186 2.12 -10.92 -6.19
N ILE A 187 0.98 -10.34 -5.77
CA ILE A 187 0.80 -8.91 -5.61
C ILE A 187 0.40 -8.54 -4.17
N ARG A 188 0.80 -7.35 -3.73
CA ARG A 188 0.50 -6.77 -2.41
C ARG A 188 -0.09 -5.38 -2.56
N PRO A 189 -1.37 -5.26 -2.96
CA PRO A 189 -1.97 -3.96 -3.26
C PRO A 189 -2.01 -3.01 -2.06
N LEU A 190 -1.96 -3.53 -0.83
CA LEU A 190 -1.89 -2.74 0.40
C LEU A 190 -0.48 -2.17 0.70
N ALA A 191 0.49 -2.28 -0.22
CA ALA A 191 1.89 -1.88 0.01
C ALA A 191 2.06 -0.43 0.50
N TYR A 192 1.15 0.49 0.16
CA TYR A 192 1.17 1.89 0.62
C TYR A 192 0.19 2.17 1.77
N CYS A 193 -0.51 1.15 2.27
CA CYS A 193 -1.48 1.30 3.35
C CYS A 193 -0.81 1.06 4.70
N ARG A 194 -1.09 1.95 5.66
CA ARG A 194 -0.62 1.81 7.05
C ARG A 194 -1.50 0.82 7.82
N GLU A 195 -0.89 0.03 8.70
CA GLU A 195 -1.62 -0.92 9.55
C GLU A 195 -2.73 -0.24 10.37
N LYS A 196 -2.46 0.94 10.93
CA LYS A 196 -3.43 1.72 11.73
C LYS A 196 -4.68 2.10 10.95
N ASP A 197 -4.52 2.41 9.66
CA ASP A 197 -5.63 2.78 8.78
C ASP A 197 -6.47 1.54 8.41
N ILE A 198 -5.81 0.42 8.14
CA ILE A 198 -6.46 -0.87 7.90
C ILE A 198 -7.25 -1.32 9.13
N ALA A 199 -6.66 -1.24 10.32
CA ALA A 199 -7.31 -1.61 11.57
C ALA A 199 -8.56 -0.76 11.84
N ARG A 200 -8.45 0.57 11.67
CA ARG A 200 -9.59 1.49 11.83
C ARG A 200 -10.68 1.23 10.79
N PHE A 201 -10.32 0.96 9.55
CA PHE A 201 -11.28 0.65 8.49
C PHE A 201 -11.99 -0.67 8.77
N ALA A 202 -11.26 -1.72 9.17
CA ALA A 202 -11.82 -3.01 9.52
C ALA A 202 -12.80 -2.93 10.70
N GLN A 203 -12.47 -2.14 11.73
CA GLN A 203 -13.37 -1.87 12.85
C GLN A 203 -14.64 -1.16 12.40
N ALA A 204 -14.50 -0.12 11.56
CA ALA A 204 -15.64 0.63 11.05
C ALA A 204 -16.55 -0.20 10.14
N ARG A 205 -15.97 -1.12 9.38
CA ARG A 205 -16.70 -2.08 8.54
C ARG A 205 -17.23 -3.28 9.32
N GLN A 206 -16.88 -3.41 10.60
CA GLN A 206 -17.29 -4.50 11.48
C GLN A 206 -17.05 -5.88 10.86
N PHE A 207 -15.89 -6.06 10.20
CA PHE A 207 -15.56 -7.34 9.59
C PHE A 207 -15.57 -8.46 10.66
N PRO A 208 -16.09 -9.66 10.34
CA PRO A 208 -16.12 -10.77 11.29
C PRO A 208 -14.73 -11.41 11.40
N ILE A 209 -13.85 -10.77 12.18
CA ILE A 209 -12.45 -11.16 12.32
C ILE A 209 -12.33 -12.52 13.03
N ILE A 210 -11.63 -13.46 12.39
CA ILE A 210 -11.26 -14.75 12.98
C ILE A 210 -9.93 -14.60 13.72
N PRO A 211 -9.86 -14.94 15.02
CA PRO A 211 -8.63 -14.77 15.80
C PRO A 211 -7.53 -15.75 15.37
N CYS A 212 -6.28 -15.28 15.33
CA CYS A 212 -5.12 -16.06 14.88
C CYS A 212 -4.50 -16.97 15.96
N ASN A 213 -5.07 -17.03 17.17
CA ASN A 213 -4.52 -17.81 18.29
C ASN A 213 -4.83 -19.33 18.21
N LEU A 214 -5.60 -19.77 17.21
CA LEU A 214 -6.07 -21.15 17.05
C LEU A 214 -4.96 -22.20 16.95
N CYS A 215 -3.76 -21.85 16.49
CA CYS A 215 -2.66 -22.81 16.36
C CYS A 215 -1.70 -22.86 17.58
N GLY A 216 -1.94 -22.03 18.59
CA GLY A 216 -1.04 -21.86 19.74
C GLY A 216 0.34 -21.31 19.35
N SER A 217 0.46 -20.62 18.21
CA SER A 217 1.73 -20.06 17.76
C SER A 217 2.27 -19.08 18.79
N GLN A 218 3.50 -19.30 19.24
CA GLN A 218 4.25 -18.27 19.95
C GLN A 218 4.52 -17.11 18.96
N PRO A 219 4.34 -15.85 19.38
CA PRO A 219 4.76 -14.74 18.55
C PRO A 219 6.25 -14.91 18.21
N ASN A 220 6.63 -14.66 16.96
CA ASN A 220 8.05 -14.54 16.65
C ASN A 220 8.55 -13.28 17.39
N LEU A 221 9.27 -13.50 18.48
CA LEU A 221 9.75 -12.44 19.37
C LEU A 221 10.51 -11.36 18.58
N GLN A 222 11.28 -11.75 17.56
CA GLN A 222 12.00 -10.80 16.70
C GLN A 222 11.03 -9.91 15.91
N ARG A 223 9.99 -10.48 15.29
CA ARG A 223 8.99 -9.70 14.54
C ARG A 223 8.24 -8.75 15.46
N GLN A 224 7.91 -9.19 16.68
CA GLN A 224 7.26 -8.33 17.66
C GLN A 224 8.15 -7.16 18.07
N VAL A 225 9.41 -7.42 18.40
CA VAL A 225 10.39 -6.38 18.75
C VAL A 225 10.53 -5.35 17.62
N ILE A 226 10.64 -5.78 16.37
CA ILE A 226 10.70 -4.86 15.22
C ILE A 226 9.38 -4.10 15.03
N GLY A 227 8.24 -4.76 15.21
CA GLY A 227 6.93 -4.11 15.17
C GLY A 227 6.76 -3.03 16.25
N ASP A 228 7.20 -3.32 17.47
CA ASP A 228 7.18 -2.38 18.59
C ASP A 228 8.13 -1.20 18.34
N MET A 229 9.33 -1.47 17.83
CA MET A 229 10.28 -0.44 17.42
C MET A 229 9.68 0.51 16.36
N LEU A 230 9.07 -0.03 15.30
CA LEU A 230 8.45 0.78 14.24
C LEU A 230 7.31 1.64 14.78
N ARG A 231 6.46 1.09 15.65
CA ARG A 231 5.37 1.83 16.30
C ARG A 231 5.90 2.94 17.21
N ASP A 232 6.94 2.67 17.98
CA ASP A 232 7.57 3.67 18.85
C ASP A 232 8.15 4.84 18.04
N TRP A 233 8.86 4.54 16.94
CA TRP A 233 9.39 5.57 16.05
C TRP A 233 8.30 6.39 15.36
N ASP A 234 7.21 5.77 14.88
CA ASP A 234 6.06 6.48 14.28
C ASP A 234 5.32 7.33 15.33
N LYS A 235 5.29 6.91 16.60
CA LYS A 235 4.69 7.68 17.69
C LYS A 235 5.52 8.92 18.04
N ARG A 236 6.85 8.79 18.14
CA ARG A 236 7.75 9.90 18.48
C ARG A 236 7.98 10.86 17.31
N TYR A 237 7.96 10.33 16.09
CA TYR A 237 8.16 11.09 14.86
C TYR A 237 7.04 10.71 13.88
N PRO A 238 5.87 11.35 13.99
CA PRO A 238 4.74 11.05 13.13
C PRO A 238 5.15 11.15 11.66
N GLY A 239 5.02 10.03 10.94
CA GLY A 239 5.42 9.91 9.54
C GLY A 239 6.76 9.27 9.26
N ARG A 240 7.41 8.80 10.31
CA ARG A 240 8.66 8.07 10.18
C ARG A 240 8.52 6.83 9.31
N SER A 241 7.43 6.07 9.41
CA SER A 241 7.30 4.85 8.61
C SER A 241 7.07 5.14 7.12
N GLU A 242 6.39 6.24 6.77
CA GLU A 242 6.28 6.73 5.38
C GLU A 242 7.65 7.14 4.85
N THR A 243 8.45 7.88 5.63
CA THR A 243 9.83 8.21 5.26
C THR A 243 10.68 6.96 5.05
N LEU A 244 10.58 5.98 5.97
CA LEU A 244 11.32 4.72 5.86
C LEU A 244 10.90 3.92 4.62
N PHE A 245 9.60 3.88 4.31
CA PHE A 245 9.12 3.19 3.12
C PHE A 245 9.58 3.91 1.84
N ARG A 246 9.53 5.25 1.82
CA ARG A 246 10.07 6.05 0.71
C ARG A 246 11.56 5.82 0.50
N ALA A 247 12.35 5.63 1.57
CA ALA A 247 13.76 5.28 1.46
C ALA A 247 13.99 3.97 0.68
N MET A 248 13.06 3.01 0.77
CA MET A 248 13.13 1.79 -0.04
C MET A 248 12.89 2.03 -1.54
N GLN A 249 12.28 3.15 -1.91
CA GLN A 249 12.00 3.55 -3.30
C GLN A 249 13.04 4.53 -3.86
N ASN A 250 13.94 5.07 -3.01
CA ASN A 250 14.94 6.07 -3.37
C ASN A 250 16.32 5.56 -2.96
N VAL A 251 16.79 4.55 -3.69
CA VAL A 251 18.04 3.83 -3.44
C VAL A 251 19.18 4.53 -4.18
N VAL A 252 20.31 4.74 -3.52
CA VAL A 252 21.52 5.35 -4.11
C VAL A 252 22.64 4.29 -4.17
N PRO A 253 22.81 3.55 -5.29
CA PRO A 253 23.76 2.44 -5.41
C PRO A 253 25.19 2.78 -5.00
N SER A 254 25.70 3.94 -5.40
CA SER A 254 27.07 4.40 -5.11
C SER A 254 27.36 4.54 -3.61
N HIS A 255 26.32 4.67 -2.78
CA HIS A 255 26.40 4.83 -1.34
C HIS A 255 26.08 3.54 -0.57
N LEU A 256 25.84 2.42 -1.26
CA LEU A 256 25.38 1.16 -0.65
C LEU A 256 26.46 0.06 -0.53
N SER A 257 27.75 0.41 -0.60
CA SER A 257 28.89 -0.52 -0.41
C SER A 257 28.80 -1.84 -1.20
N ASP A 258 27.95 -1.91 -2.23
CA ASP A 258 27.65 -3.10 -3.02
C ASP A 258 28.37 -2.99 -4.36
N THR A 259 29.43 -3.78 -4.51
CA THR A 259 30.28 -3.79 -5.71
C THR A 259 29.61 -4.39 -6.95
N HIS A 260 28.43 -5.02 -6.80
CA HIS A 260 27.62 -5.48 -7.92
C HIS A 260 26.63 -4.41 -8.40
N LEU A 261 26.17 -3.54 -7.50
CA LEU A 261 25.27 -2.43 -7.85
C LEU A 261 26.02 -1.17 -8.30
N PHE A 262 27.29 -1.03 -7.90
CA PHE A 262 28.12 0.11 -8.28
C PHE A 262 29.58 -0.28 -8.51
N ASP A 263 30.18 0.18 -9.62
CA ASP A 263 31.56 -0.13 -9.99
C ASP A 263 32.56 0.79 -9.27
N PHE A 264 32.87 0.45 -8.03
CA PHE A 264 33.89 1.16 -7.25
C PHE A 264 35.30 1.04 -7.84
N LYS A 265 35.62 -0.04 -8.59
CA LYS A 265 36.97 -0.25 -9.14
C LYS A 265 37.23 0.63 -10.35
N GLY A 266 36.18 0.94 -11.12
CA GLY A 266 36.23 1.86 -12.25
C GLY A 266 36.33 3.33 -11.88
N LEU A 267 36.16 3.70 -10.60
CA LEU A 267 36.33 5.09 -10.16
C LEU A 267 37.80 5.51 -10.19
N MET A 268 38.13 6.39 -11.13
CA MET A 268 39.47 6.96 -11.30
C MET A 268 39.49 8.46 -10.98
N GLN A 269 40.67 9.01 -10.69
CA GLN A 269 40.84 10.46 -10.57
C GLN A 269 40.38 11.16 -11.85
N GLY A 270 39.53 12.18 -11.70
CA GLY A 270 38.91 12.89 -12.84
C GLY A 270 37.62 12.25 -13.37
N SER A 271 37.14 11.16 -12.77
CA SER A 271 35.79 10.62 -13.07
C SER A 271 34.71 11.66 -12.75
N ALA A 272 33.59 11.58 -13.47
CA ALA A 272 32.43 12.43 -13.16
C ALA A 272 31.89 12.14 -11.75
N VAL A 273 31.38 13.19 -11.10
CA VAL A 273 30.69 13.06 -9.82
C VAL A 273 29.38 12.31 -10.04
N VAL A 274 29.20 11.19 -9.32
CA VAL A 274 28.00 10.35 -9.38
C VAL A 274 27.16 10.57 -8.12
N ASP A 275 25.83 10.60 -8.28
CA ASP A 275 24.85 10.70 -7.17
C ASP A 275 25.10 11.85 -6.19
N GLY A 276 25.58 13.00 -6.67
CA GLY A 276 25.87 14.17 -5.84
C GLY A 276 27.28 14.19 -5.24
N GLY A 277 28.02 13.08 -5.28
CA GLY A 277 29.38 13.01 -4.76
C GLY A 277 29.44 12.90 -3.25
N ASP A 278 30.49 13.47 -2.65
CA ASP A 278 30.64 13.50 -1.19
C ASP A 278 29.78 14.60 -0.56
N ILE A 279 28.46 14.37 -0.54
CA ILE A 279 27.49 15.19 0.19
C ILE A 279 27.29 14.70 1.63
N ALA A 280 28.05 13.69 2.08
CA ALA A 280 27.81 13.03 3.36
C ALA A 280 27.90 13.99 4.56
N PHE A 281 28.68 15.05 4.43
CA PHE A 281 28.83 16.12 5.42
C PHE A 281 28.09 17.40 5.05
N ASP A 282 27.49 17.47 3.87
CA ASP A 282 26.70 18.62 3.46
C ASP A 282 25.37 18.62 4.21
N ARG A 283 24.88 19.82 4.54
CA ARG A 283 23.63 19.96 5.27
C ARG A 283 22.45 19.67 4.34
N GLU A 284 22.03 18.41 4.28
CA GLU A 284 20.78 18.05 3.60
C GLU A 284 19.58 18.69 4.32
N SER A 285 18.75 19.41 3.56
CA SER A 285 17.46 19.89 4.06
C SER A 285 16.42 18.78 3.93
N PHE A 286 16.18 18.05 5.00
CA PHE A 286 15.02 17.16 5.07
C PHE A 286 13.74 17.99 5.28
N PRO A 287 12.63 17.66 4.60
CA PRO A 287 11.37 18.33 4.88
C PRO A 287 10.96 18.03 6.34
N ALA A 288 10.53 19.07 7.06
CA ALA A 288 10.08 18.96 8.45
C ALA A 288 8.90 17.99 8.60
N GLN A 289 8.11 17.85 7.54
CA GLN A 289 7.03 16.89 7.41
C GLN A 289 7.41 15.83 6.36
N PRO A 290 7.27 14.53 6.66
CA PRO A 290 7.50 13.47 5.68
C PRO A 290 6.66 13.69 4.42
N ALA A 291 7.26 13.50 3.24
CA ALA A 291 6.47 13.52 2.01
C ALA A 291 5.44 12.38 2.02
N GLY A 292 4.18 12.71 1.72
CA GLY A 292 3.07 11.75 1.79
C GLY A 292 2.38 11.70 3.16
N TRP A 293 2.89 12.41 4.17
CA TRP A 293 2.14 12.62 5.40
C TRP A 293 0.95 13.53 5.14
N GLN A 294 -0.25 12.99 5.31
CA GLN A 294 -1.50 13.75 5.37
C GLN A 294 -1.98 13.66 6.80
N ASP A 295 -2.01 14.79 7.49
CA ASP A 295 -2.56 14.83 8.83
C ASP A 295 -4.00 14.29 8.82
N LEU A 296 -4.31 13.41 9.78
CA LEU A 296 -5.69 12.93 9.93
C LEU A 296 -6.65 14.09 10.23
N MET A 297 -6.13 15.23 10.67
CA MET A 297 -6.88 16.38 11.18
C MET A 297 -6.98 17.56 10.19
N ASP A 298 -6.16 17.65 9.14
CA ASP A 298 -6.11 18.85 8.27
C ASP A 298 -7.18 18.91 7.15
N ASP A 299 -8.33 18.24 7.33
CA ASP A 299 -9.56 18.64 6.60
C ASP A 299 -10.65 19.03 7.60
N ASP A 300 -10.32 19.89 8.55
CA ASP A 300 -11.32 20.69 9.26
C ASP A 300 -11.56 21.97 8.44
N LEU A 301 -12.56 22.00 7.54
CA LEU A 301 -13.37 23.18 7.13
C LEU A 301 -14.48 22.74 6.12
N PRO A 302 -15.66 23.39 6.11
CA PRO A 302 -16.91 22.75 5.69
C PRO A 302 -17.04 22.57 4.18
N VAL A 303 -17.55 21.41 3.79
CA VAL A 303 -17.96 21.05 2.43
C VAL A 303 -19.02 22.05 1.95
N SER A 304 -18.58 23.06 1.20
CA SER A 304 -19.44 23.80 0.28
C SER A 304 -18.80 23.76 -1.12
N SER A 305 -19.53 23.15 -2.05
CA SER A 305 -19.37 23.21 -3.49
C SER A 305 -17.95 23.13 -4.06
N ARG A 306 -17.43 21.91 -4.25
CA ARG A 306 -16.57 21.62 -5.41
C ARG A 306 -17.12 20.42 -6.14
N ASN A 307 -17.62 20.67 -7.35
CA ASN A 307 -18.08 19.67 -8.30
C ASN A 307 -16.94 18.68 -8.58
N ASP A 308 -17.25 17.41 -8.40
CA ASP A 308 -16.46 16.26 -8.83
C ASP A 308 -16.49 16.16 -10.38
N ASN A 309 -15.83 17.09 -11.07
CA ASN A 309 -15.53 16.94 -12.50
C ASN A 309 -14.03 16.68 -12.67
N TRP A 310 -13.65 15.43 -12.45
CA TRP A 310 -12.39 14.89 -12.97
C TRP A 310 -12.62 14.55 -14.45
N THR A 311 -12.69 15.57 -15.31
CA THR A 311 -12.68 15.36 -16.76
C THR A 311 -11.23 15.20 -17.19
N CYS A 312 -10.85 13.96 -17.47
CA CYS A 312 -9.59 13.63 -18.15
C CYS A 312 -9.58 14.31 -19.52
N SER A 313 -8.57 15.16 -19.75
CA SER A 313 -8.43 16.01 -20.94
C SER A 313 -8.15 15.28 -22.26
N ASN A 314 -8.40 13.97 -22.36
CA ASN A 314 -8.13 13.19 -23.58
C ASN A 314 -9.35 12.46 -24.19
N CYS A 315 -10.58 12.81 -23.82
CA CYS A 315 -11.79 12.37 -24.55
C CYS A 315 -12.22 13.40 -25.62
N ALA A 316 -11.28 13.88 -26.43
CA ALA A 316 -11.52 14.93 -27.44
C ALA A 316 -12.07 14.42 -28.78
N GLU A 317 -12.47 13.15 -28.93
CA GLU A 317 -12.81 12.60 -30.26
C GLU A 317 -14.25 12.12 -30.51
N TYR A 318 -15.19 12.23 -29.56
CA TYR A 318 -16.58 11.81 -29.85
C TYR A 318 -17.63 12.76 -29.26
N ALA A 319 -17.78 13.94 -29.86
CA ALA A 319 -19.00 14.76 -29.73
C ALA A 319 -19.19 15.70 -30.93
N GLN A 320 -19.06 15.18 -32.16
CA GLN A 320 -19.57 15.86 -33.35
C GLN A 320 -21.06 15.51 -33.51
N SER A 321 -21.95 16.37 -33.02
CA SER A 321 -23.32 16.63 -33.57
C SER A 321 -24.31 17.10 -32.47
N ALA A 322 -24.41 18.41 -32.23
CA ALA A 322 -25.66 19.11 -31.93
C ALA A 322 -25.45 20.65 -31.86
N PRO A 323 -26.46 21.48 -32.21
CA PRO A 323 -26.31 22.87 -32.64
C PRO A 323 -26.46 23.91 -31.49
N PRO A 324 -26.21 25.22 -31.76
CA PRO A 324 -25.71 26.17 -30.76
C PRO A 324 -26.82 26.93 -30.03
N THR A 325 -26.67 27.06 -28.71
CA THR A 325 -27.48 27.96 -27.87
C THR A 325 -26.73 29.26 -27.60
N GLN A 326 -27.44 30.36 -27.84
CA GLN A 326 -26.96 31.74 -27.88
C GLN A 326 -26.36 32.26 -26.56
N GLN A 327 -25.16 32.84 -26.71
CA GLN A 327 -24.70 34.14 -26.20
C GLN A 327 -25.34 34.69 -24.91
N ARG A 328 -24.53 34.78 -23.85
CA ARG A 328 -24.60 35.90 -22.88
C ARG A 328 -23.35 36.77 -23.02
N LYS A 329 -23.61 38.07 -23.07
CA LYS A 329 -22.73 39.16 -23.50
C LYS A 329 -21.48 39.33 -22.63
N ALA A 330 -20.42 39.70 -23.34
CA ALA A 330 -19.16 40.20 -22.83
C ALA A 330 -19.34 41.48 -22.00
N LEU A 331 -18.60 41.56 -20.90
CA LEU A 331 -18.23 42.81 -20.25
C LEU A 331 -16.76 43.09 -20.61
N THR A 332 -16.56 44.25 -21.21
CA THR A 332 -15.32 44.77 -21.79
C THR A 332 -14.55 45.64 -20.80
N GLY A 333 -13.23 45.44 -20.75
CA GLY A 333 -12.21 46.49 -20.57
C GLY A 333 -11.56 46.63 -19.18
N PRO A 334 -10.36 47.26 -19.08
CA PRO A 334 -9.26 47.30 -20.04
C PRO A 334 -7.89 46.93 -19.43
N GLN A 335 -6.93 46.74 -20.34
CA GLN A 335 -5.52 46.39 -20.15
C GLN A 335 -4.76 47.35 -19.23
N ALA A 336 -3.94 46.80 -18.33
CA ALA A 336 -2.82 47.49 -17.72
C ALA A 336 -1.52 46.75 -18.09
N ARG A 337 -0.78 47.30 -19.05
CA ARG A 337 0.63 46.99 -19.27
C ARG A 337 1.44 47.71 -18.19
N ILE A 338 2.24 46.99 -17.42
CA ILE A 338 3.37 47.59 -16.70
C ILE A 338 4.63 46.83 -17.10
N ALA A 339 5.54 47.59 -17.66
CA ALA A 339 6.83 47.19 -18.18
C ALA A 339 7.88 47.06 -17.07
N GLY A 340 8.82 46.14 -17.28
CA GLY A 340 10.25 46.25 -16.97
C GLY A 340 10.68 46.70 -15.58
N ALA A 341 11.25 45.78 -14.80
CA ALA A 341 12.20 46.08 -13.72
C ALA A 341 13.54 45.38 -14.03
N PRO A 342 14.69 45.97 -13.63
CA PRO A 342 15.94 45.85 -14.36
C PRO A 342 16.89 44.78 -13.83
N VAL A 343 17.70 44.25 -14.75
CA VAL A 343 18.90 43.45 -14.47
C VAL A 343 20.04 44.41 -14.10
N ILE A 344 20.61 44.27 -12.90
CA ILE A 344 21.83 44.99 -12.49
C ILE A 344 23.03 44.02 -12.57
N PRO A 345 24.18 44.43 -13.14
CA PRO A 345 25.22 43.51 -13.59
C PRO A 345 26.30 43.22 -12.54
N LEU A 346 26.98 42.07 -12.76
CA LEU A 346 28.22 41.63 -12.12
C LEU A 346 29.27 42.75 -12.04
N ALA A 347 29.76 43.01 -10.83
CA ALA A 347 31.00 43.76 -10.61
C ALA A 347 32.12 42.77 -10.26
N THR A 348 33.01 42.55 -11.22
CA THR A 348 34.34 41.98 -11.02
C THR A 348 35.18 42.88 -10.13
N ARG A 349 35.76 42.34 -9.05
CA ARG A 349 36.93 42.92 -8.38
C ARG A 349 37.97 41.84 -8.11
N HIS A 350 39.09 41.97 -8.81
CA HIS A 350 40.38 41.34 -8.50
C HIS A 350 41.04 42.01 -7.27
N PRO A 351 42.05 41.37 -6.66
CA PRO A 351 42.43 41.58 -5.25
C PRO A 351 43.64 42.51 -5.08
N PRO A 352 43.99 42.84 -3.82
CA PRO A 352 45.38 43.01 -3.46
C PRO A 352 45.77 42.22 -2.18
N TRP A 353 46.95 41.59 -2.26
CA TRP A 353 47.74 40.87 -1.23
C TRP A 353 47.45 39.39 -1.00
#